data_AF-A0A5B6UKZ8-F1
#
_entry.id   AF-A0A5B6UKZ8-F1
#
_cell.length_a   1.000
_cell.length_b   1.000
_cell.length_c   1.000
_cell.angle_alpha   90.00
_cell.angle_beta   90.00
_cell.angle_gamma   90.00
#
_symmetry.space_group_name_H-M   'P 1'
#
loop_
_entity.id
_entity.type
_entity.pdbx_description
1 polymer ?
#
loop_
_entity_poly.entity_id
_entity_poly.type
_entity_poly.pdbx_seq_one_letter_code
_entity_poly.pdbx_strand_id
1 'polypeptide(L)'
;MGSVSMAIGNAAREAGAHIVTSAGVSQLIVDDSGKANGVLLADGTVVQSSNILSNVTPYKTFMELVPQNVLPDDFTRSIKYSDYSSGTTKINVAVDKLPDFHCCKSIDGLQYTGTIHIGSESMEEIDSACQDAVNGLPSRRPVIEMTIPSILDKTISPPGKHVINLFIQYTPYNPSNGNWDDPVYRESFAQRCFNLIDEYAPGFSLSVIGYDMLTPPDLEREIGLTGLYLCGSGAHPGGGVMGAPGRNAAKLVLEDFKKKMN
;
A
#
# COMPACT_ATOMS: atom_id res chain seq x y z
N MET A 1 -11.94 3.64 2.62
CA MET A 1 -10.71 4.39 2.99
C MET A 1 -10.65 5.81 2.44
N GLY A 2 -11.10 6.10 1.21
CA GLY A 2 -10.99 7.45 0.62
C GLY A 2 -11.63 8.58 1.46
N SER A 3 -12.74 8.32 2.15
CA SER A 3 -13.40 9.28 3.05
C SER A 3 -12.52 9.75 4.20
N VAL A 4 -11.68 8.87 4.77
CA VAL A 4 -10.74 9.22 5.85
C VAL A 4 -9.67 10.19 5.34
N SER A 5 -9.05 9.88 4.20
CA SER A 5 -8.06 10.77 3.59
C SER A 5 -8.65 12.13 3.22
N MET A 6 -9.89 12.16 2.70
CA MET A 6 -10.60 13.39 2.42
C MET A 6 -10.91 14.20 3.68
N ALA A 7 -11.34 13.53 4.76
CA ALA A 7 -11.60 14.19 6.04
C ALA A 7 -10.32 14.82 6.62
N ILE A 8 -9.19 14.11 6.59
CA ILE A 8 -7.89 14.63 7.01
C ILE A 8 -7.49 15.83 6.14
N GLY A 9 -7.64 15.72 4.81
CA GLY A 9 -7.35 16.82 3.89
C GLY A 9 -8.22 18.05 4.13
N ASN A 10 -9.51 17.87 4.45
CA ASN A 10 -10.42 18.97 4.76
C ASN A 10 -10.04 19.64 6.08
N ALA A 11 -9.77 18.88 7.14
CA ALA A 11 -9.31 19.41 8.42
C ALA A 11 -8.00 20.20 8.27
N ALA A 12 -7.07 19.74 7.44
CA ALA A 12 -5.85 20.46 7.14
C ALA A 12 -6.13 21.80 6.43
N ARG A 13 -7.03 21.82 5.44
CA ARG A 13 -7.43 23.07 4.75
C ARG A 13 -8.13 24.05 5.69
N GLU A 14 -9.00 23.58 6.57
CA GLU A 14 -9.64 24.42 7.60
C GLU A 14 -8.61 25.05 8.54
N ALA A 15 -7.52 24.35 8.85
CA ALA A 15 -6.39 24.86 9.60
C ALA A 15 -5.45 25.78 8.78
N GLY A 16 -5.77 26.07 7.51
CA GLY A 16 -5.01 26.97 6.64
C GLY A 16 -3.98 26.28 5.73
N ALA A 17 -3.97 24.95 5.64
CA ALA A 17 -3.06 24.26 4.73
C ALA A 17 -3.49 24.39 3.27
N HIS A 18 -2.52 24.59 2.37
CA HIS A 18 -2.73 24.50 0.93
C HIS A 18 -2.37 23.09 0.44
N ILE A 19 -3.31 22.43 -0.25
CA ILE A 19 -3.11 21.09 -0.82
C ILE A 19 -3.07 21.23 -2.34
N VAL A 20 -1.93 20.91 -2.94
CA VAL A 20 -1.74 20.91 -4.39
C VAL A 20 -1.62 19.47 -4.87
N THR A 21 -2.45 19.08 -5.84
CA THR A 21 -2.45 17.74 -6.45
C THR A 21 -1.82 17.78 -7.84
N SER A 22 -1.45 16.61 -8.37
CA SER A 22 -0.78 16.50 -9.68
C SER A 22 0.54 17.30 -9.76
N ALA A 23 1.18 17.51 -8.61
CA ALA A 23 2.40 18.29 -8.43
C ALA A 23 3.53 17.37 -7.92
N GLY A 24 4.02 16.50 -8.81
CA GLY A 24 5.11 15.60 -8.47
C GLY A 24 6.38 16.38 -8.12
N VAL A 25 6.99 16.10 -6.97
CA VAL A 25 8.29 16.65 -6.58
C VAL A 25 9.38 15.90 -7.34
N SER A 26 10.23 16.63 -8.06
CA SER A 26 11.34 16.06 -8.84
C SER A 26 12.67 16.09 -8.08
N GLN A 27 12.88 17.10 -7.24
CA GLN A 27 14.15 17.26 -6.51
C GLN A 27 13.99 18.09 -5.23
N LEU A 28 14.80 17.81 -4.22
CA LEU A 28 15.06 18.67 -3.08
C LEU A 28 16.12 19.72 -3.47
N ILE A 29 15.86 20.97 -3.09
CA ILE A 29 16.81 22.05 -3.26
C ILE A 29 17.61 22.15 -1.97
N VAL A 30 18.93 21.94 -2.09
CA VAL A 30 19.88 21.93 -0.98
C VAL A 30 20.95 22.96 -1.29
N ASP A 31 21.29 23.79 -0.31
CA ASP A 31 22.36 24.78 -0.44
C ASP A 31 23.75 24.17 -0.16
N ASP A 32 24.80 24.96 -0.39
CA ASP A 32 26.20 24.55 -0.19
C ASP A 32 26.53 24.17 1.27
N SER A 33 25.69 24.57 2.23
CA SER A 33 25.83 24.18 3.65
C SER A 33 25.22 22.81 3.95
N GLY A 34 24.59 22.17 2.97
CA GLY A 34 23.88 20.90 3.12
C GLY A 34 22.46 21.07 3.66
N LYS A 35 21.93 22.29 3.71
CA LYS A 35 20.59 22.57 4.24
C LYS A 35 19.55 22.62 3.12
N ALA A 36 18.45 21.90 3.31
CA ALA A 36 17.33 21.95 2.37
C ALA A 36 16.55 23.27 2.51
N ASN A 37 16.25 23.92 1.37
CA ASN A 37 15.58 25.22 1.31
C ASN A 37 14.34 25.24 0.39
N GLY A 38 13.98 24.11 -0.21
CA GLY A 38 12.77 23.99 -1.01
C GLY A 38 12.70 22.69 -1.79
N VAL A 39 11.70 22.62 -2.68
CA VAL A 39 11.50 21.53 -3.63
C VAL A 39 11.31 22.08 -5.04
N LEU A 40 11.83 21.35 -6.02
CA LEU A 40 11.55 21.52 -7.44
C LEU A 40 10.43 20.54 -7.82
N LEU A 41 9.42 21.05 -8.52
CA LEU A 41 8.34 20.23 -9.07
C LEU A 41 8.69 19.75 -10.49
N ALA A 42 8.02 18.71 -10.96
CA ALA A 42 8.24 18.12 -12.27
C ALA A 42 7.97 19.08 -13.44
N ASP A 43 7.14 20.10 -13.23
CA ASP A 43 6.85 21.16 -14.21
C ASP A 43 7.89 22.30 -14.21
N GLY A 44 8.91 22.21 -13.35
CA GLY A 44 9.94 23.23 -13.17
C GLY A 44 9.61 24.31 -12.11
N THR A 45 8.41 24.28 -11.53
CA THR A 45 8.02 25.21 -10.47
C THR A 45 8.86 24.98 -9.21
N VAL A 46 9.30 26.06 -8.57
CA VAL A 46 10.07 26.01 -7.32
C VAL A 46 9.20 26.43 -6.14
N VAL A 47 9.16 25.59 -5.11
CA VAL A 47 8.49 25.88 -3.84
C VAL A 47 9.53 26.01 -2.74
N GLN A 48 9.71 27.23 -2.24
CA GLN A 48 10.68 27.55 -1.19
C GLN A 48 10.12 27.21 0.20
N SER A 49 10.91 26.54 1.04
CA SER A 49 10.56 26.27 2.44
C SER A 49 11.79 26.03 3.30
N SER A 50 11.79 26.55 4.52
CA SER A 50 12.85 26.29 5.51
C SER A 50 12.72 24.94 6.22
N ASN A 51 11.56 24.28 6.15
CA ASN A 51 11.33 22.97 6.74
C ASN A 51 10.59 22.10 5.73
N ILE A 52 11.08 20.87 5.51
CA ILE A 52 10.52 19.95 4.53
C ILE A 52 10.25 18.63 5.25
N LEU A 53 9.00 18.17 5.16
CA LEU A 53 8.58 16.86 5.65
C LEU A 53 8.32 15.98 4.44
N SER A 54 9.19 15.02 4.20
CA SER A 54 8.95 13.99 3.19
C SER A 54 7.99 12.94 3.76
N ASN A 55 6.97 12.56 2.99
CA ASN A 55 6.09 11.42 3.26
C ASN A 55 6.30 10.27 2.24
N VAL A 56 7.27 10.40 1.33
CA VAL A 56 7.62 9.36 0.35
C VAL A 56 8.68 8.41 0.93
N THR A 57 8.94 7.29 0.25
CA THR A 57 9.87 6.22 0.72
C THR A 57 11.30 6.74 0.92
N PRO A 58 12.18 6.05 1.69
CA PRO A 58 13.50 6.58 2.01
C PRO A 58 14.36 6.51 0.76
N TYR A 59 14.13 5.49 -0.06
CA TYR A 59 14.76 5.36 -1.34
C TYR A 59 14.35 6.52 -2.26
N LYS A 60 13.05 6.80 -2.44
CA LYS A 60 12.63 7.99 -3.21
C LYS A 60 13.23 9.27 -2.62
N THR A 61 13.11 9.48 -1.31
CA THR A 61 13.61 10.68 -0.65
C THR A 61 15.11 10.85 -0.85
N PHE A 62 15.92 9.88 -0.42
CA PHE A 62 17.37 10.01 -0.29
C PHE A 62 18.17 9.58 -1.52
N MET A 63 17.61 8.69 -2.37
CA MET A 63 18.30 8.21 -3.58
C MET A 63 17.85 8.95 -4.84
N GLU A 64 16.62 9.48 -4.88
CA GLU A 64 16.09 10.15 -6.08
C GLU A 64 15.86 11.64 -5.90
N LEU A 65 15.25 12.08 -4.79
CA LEU A 65 14.92 13.50 -4.58
C LEU A 65 16.11 14.30 -4.04
N VAL A 66 16.93 13.74 -3.15
CA VAL A 66 18.15 14.41 -2.67
C VAL A 66 19.21 14.43 -3.78
N PRO A 67 19.85 15.58 -4.07
CA PRO A 67 20.93 15.65 -5.05
C PRO A 67 22.09 14.70 -4.71
N GLN A 68 22.77 14.18 -5.74
CA GLN A 68 23.93 13.32 -5.55
C GLN A 68 25.05 14.04 -4.77
N ASN A 69 25.81 13.28 -3.99
CA ASN A 69 26.95 13.75 -3.18
C ASN A 69 26.62 14.68 -2.00
N VAL A 70 25.34 14.85 -1.64
CA VAL A 70 24.93 15.60 -0.43
C VAL A 70 25.02 14.74 0.82
N LEU A 71 24.78 13.43 0.70
CA LEU A 71 24.69 12.50 1.84
C LEU A 71 25.97 11.64 1.94
N PRO A 72 26.36 11.23 3.15
CA PRO A 72 27.48 10.31 3.35
C PRO A 72 27.27 8.97 2.63
N ASP A 73 28.34 8.41 2.07
CA ASP A 73 28.30 7.15 1.30
C ASP A 73 27.76 5.97 2.12
N ASP A 74 28.08 5.89 3.40
CA ASP A 74 27.60 4.80 4.26
C ASP A 74 26.07 4.90 4.48
N PHE A 75 25.52 6.11 4.50
CA PHE A 75 24.08 6.33 4.61
C PHE A 75 23.36 5.98 3.31
N THR A 76 23.85 6.46 2.16
CA THR A 76 23.24 6.11 0.87
C THR A 76 23.35 4.61 0.60
N ARG A 77 24.44 3.97 1.01
CA ARG A 77 24.60 2.51 0.97
C ARG A 77 23.57 1.80 1.84
N SER A 78 23.36 2.22 3.09
CA SER A 78 22.39 1.56 3.97
C SER A 78 20.96 1.65 3.41
N ILE A 79 20.57 2.80 2.86
CA ILE A 79 19.28 2.97 2.18
C ILE A 79 19.19 2.10 0.93
N LYS A 80 20.22 2.10 0.08
CA LYS A 80 20.24 1.36 -1.19
C LYS A 80 20.11 -0.15 -1.01
N TYR A 81 20.70 -0.70 0.06
CA TYR A 81 20.71 -2.14 0.32
C TYR A 81 19.71 -2.58 1.40
N SER A 82 18.86 -1.66 1.88
CA SER A 82 17.74 -2.03 2.74
C SER A 82 16.72 -2.82 1.93
N ASP A 83 16.58 -4.11 2.22
CA ASP A 83 15.50 -4.92 1.66
C ASP A 83 14.23 -4.73 2.49
N TYR A 84 13.22 -4.19 1.83
CA TYR A 84 11.88 -4.00 2.36
C TYR A 84 10.83 -4.47 1.33
N SER A 85 11.23 -5.36 0.42
CA SER A 85 10.39 -5.86 -0.65
C SER A 85 9.05 -6.38 -0.09
N SER A 86 7.95 -5.84 -0.61
CA SER A 86 6.61 -6.30 -0.25
C SER A 86 6.20 -7.38 -1.23
N GLY A 87 5.88 -8.55 -0.69
CA GLY A 87 5.39 -9.68 -1.47
C GLY A 87 3.86 -9.77 -1.44
N THR A 88 3.14 -8.67 -1.67
CA THR A 88 1.67 -8.65 -1.57
C THR A 88 1.03 -8.23 -2.88
N THR A 89 -0.02 -8.93 -3.26
CA THR A 89 -0.87 -8.60 -4.41
C THR A 89 -2.25 -8.24 -3.92
N LYS A 90 -2.85 -7.20 -4.49
CA LYS A 90 -4.24 -6.83 -4.20
C LYS A 90 -5.12 -7.13 -5.41
N ILE A 91 -6.27 -7.76 -5.19
CA ILE A 91 -7.28 -7.96 -6.23
C ILE A 91 -8.60 -7.36 -5.75
N ASN A 92 -9.13 -6.39 -6.49
CA ASN A 92 -10.46 -5.84 -6.29
C ASN A 92 -11.42 -6.61 -7.20
N VAL A 93 -12.46 -7.23 -6.65
CA VAL A 93 -13.39 -8.10 -7.37
C VAL A 93 -14.80 -7.54 -7.27
N ALA A 94 -15.47 -7.41 -8.40
CA ALA A 94 -16.90 -7.10 -8.46
C ALA A 94 -17.68 -8.41 -8.64
N VAL A 95 -18.65 -8.66 -7.76
CA VAL A 95 -19.47 -9.88 -7.78
C VAL A 95 -20.97 -9.57 -7.82
N ASP A 96 -21.75 -10.47 -8.39
CA ASP A 96 -23.22 -10.36 -8.49
C ASP A 96 -24.00 -10.94 -7.32
N LYS A 97 -23.32 -11.65 -6.41
CA LYS A 97 -23.88 -12.19 -5.17
C LYS A 97 -22.77 -12.32 -4.13
N LEU A 98 -23.15 -12.38 -2.86
CA LEU A 98 -22.20 -12.66 -1.79
C LEU A 98 -21.72 -14.13 -1.83
N PRO A 99 -20.48 -14.41 -1.41
CA PRO A 99 -20.00 -15.77 -1.22
C PRO A 99 -20.82 -16.48 -0.13
N ASP A 100 -21.20 -17.73 -0.40
CA ASP A 100 -21.89 -18.60 0.57
C ASP A 100 -20.91 -19.59 1.19
N PHE A 101 -20.33 -19.21 2.33
CA PHE A 101 -19.28 -19.99 2.99
C PHE A 101 -19.85 -21.23 3.69
N HIS A 102 -19.23 -22.38 3.46
CA HIS A 102 -19.64 -23.66 4.06
C HIS A 102 -19.60 -23.67 5.59
N CYS A 103 -18.61 -23.00 6.19
CA CYS A 103 -18.38 -23.00 7.64
C CYS A 103 -19.35 -22.08 8.42
N CYS A 104 -20.01 -21.14 7.74
CA CYS A 104 -20.76 -20.05 8.37
C CYS A 104 -22.18 -19.90 7.79
N LYS A 105 -22.85 -21.03 7.53
CA LYS A 105 -24.27 -21.03 7.17
C LYS A 105 -25.05 -20.56 8.41
N SER A 106 -25.71 -19.39 8.34
CA SER A 106 -26.70 -18.90 9.34
C SER A 106 -26.24 -17.88 10.41
N ILE A 107 -25.26 -16.99 10.16
CA ILE A 107 -24.98 -15.87 11.08
C ILE A 107 -25.38 -14.51 10.49
N ASP A 108 -26.66 -14.28 10.19
CA ASP A 108 -27.30 -12.98 9.86
C ASP A 108 -26.41 -11.88 9.22
N GLY A 109 -25.60 -12.24 8.22
CA GLY A 109 -24.69 -11.34 7.51
C GLY A 109 -23.41 -10.91 8.27
N LEU A 110 -23.25 -11.28 9.55
CA LEU A 110 -22.07 -10.93 10.36
C LEU A 110 -20.78 -11.52 9.80
N GLN A 111 -20.85 -12.69 9.15
CA GLN A 111 -19.69 -13.33 8.51
C GLN A 111 -19.01 -12.46 7.43
N TYR A 112 -19.70 -11.43 6.94
CA TYR A 112 -19.18 -10.51 5.91
C TYR A 112 -18.64 -9.20 6.48
N THR A 113 -18.75 -8.98 7.79
CA THR A 113 -18.44 -7.69 8.43
C THR A 113 -16.99 -7.56 8.94
N GLY A 114 -16.28 -8.68 9.03
CA GLY A 114 -14.87 -8.75 9.47
C GLY A 114 -13.89 -9.05 8.33
N THR A 115 -12.65 -9.36 8.71
CA THR A 115 -11.66 -9.95 7.81
C THR A 115 -11.89 -11.46 7.72
N ILE A 116 -11.84 -12.00 6.51
CA ILE A 116 -11.98 -13.41 6.21
C ILE A 116 -10.62 -13.91 5.75
N HIS A 117 -10.08 -14.93 6.40
CA HIS A 117 -8.76 -15.46 6.09
C HIS A 117 -8.90 -16.87 5.48
N ILE A 118 -8.26 -17.10 4.33
CA ILE A 118 -8.32 -18.33 3.55
C ILE A 118 -6.88 -18.77 3.22
N GLY A 119 -6.59 -20.07 3.32
CA GLY A 119 -5.24 -20.61 3.12
C GLY A 119 -4.30 -20.30 4.30
N SER A 120 -4.87 -20.14 5.49
CA SER A 120 -4.16 -19.83 6.74
C SER A 120 -4.66 -20.69 7.90
N GLU A 121 -5.15 -21.89 7.60
CA GLU A 121 -5.77 -22.82 8.55
C GLU A 121 -4.72 -23.47 9.48
N SER A 122 -3.48 -23.51 9.04
CA SER A 122 -2.34 -24.05 9.79
C SER A 122 -1.09 -23.22 9.56
N MET A 123 -0.15 -23.30 10.51
CA MET A 123 1.15 -22.63 10.36
C MET A 123 1.96 -23.26 9.23
N GLU A 124 1.77 -24.55 8.98
CA GLU A 124 2.39 -25.30 7.90
C GLU A 124 1.97 -24.79 6.52
N GLU A 125 0.70 -24.40 6.33
CA GLU A 125 0.24 -23.79 5.08
C GLU A 125 0.86 -22.41 4.85
N ILE A 126 0.92 -21.59 5.90
CA ILE A 126 1.55 -20.26 5.85
C ILE A 126 3.06 -20.40 5.56
N ASP A 127 3.73 -21.35 6.23
CA ASP A 127 5.14 -21.64 6.00
C ASP A 127 5.40 -22.14 4.58
N SER A 128 4.57 -23.05 4.05
CA SER A 128 4.69 -23.51 2.67
C SER A 128 4.50 -22.37 1.66
N ALA A 129 3.55 -21.45 1.90
CA ALA A 129 3.35 -20.27 1.06
C ALA A 129 4.55 -19.31 1.12
N CYS A 130 5.11 -19.12 2.32
CA CYS A 130 6.33 -18.35 2.52
C CYS A 130 7.52 -18.95 1.76
N GLN A 131 7.71 -20.26 1.86
CA GLN A 131 8.77 -20.97 1.16
C GLN A 131 8.65 -20.86 -0.36
N ASP A 132 7.43 -20.92 -0.91
CA ASP A 132 7.21 -20.69 -2.34
C ASP A 132 7.73 -19.30 -2.76
N ALA A 133 7.39 -18.26 -1.99
CA ALA A 133 7.83 -16.89 -2.27
C ALA A 133 9.35 -16.70 -2.09
N VAL A 134 9.96 -17.32 -1.08
CA VAL A 134 11.42 -17.34 -0.92
C VAL A 134 12.11 -17.97 -2.14
N ASN A 135 11.49 -18.98 -2.75
CA ASN A 135 11.95 -19.60 -3.99
C ASN A 135 11.56 -18.80 -5.26
N GLY A 136 11.05 -17.57 -5.11
CA GLY A 136 10.69 -16.69 -6.20
C GLY A 136 9.38 -17.06 -6.90
N LEU A 137 8.56 -17.93 -6.32
CA LEU A 137 7.27 -18.33 -6.89
C LEU A 137 6.11 -17.71 -6.11
N PRO A 138 5.06 -17.20 -6.77
CA PRO A 138 3.82 -16.89 -6.06
C PRO A 138 3.24 -18.17 -5.48
N SER A 139 2.79 -18.11 -4.22
CA SER A 139 2.30 -19.27 -3.48
C SER A 139 1.34 -20.15 -4.31
N ARG A 140 1.58 -21.46 -4.28
CA ARG A 140 0.72 -22.46 -4.94
C ARG A 140 -0.66 -22.56 -4.28
N ARG A 141 -0.74 -22.35 -2.97
CA ARG A 141 -1.98 -22.20 -2.20
C ARG A 141 -1.96 -20.82 -1.53
N PRO A 142 -2.51 -19.78 -2.18
CA PRO A 142 -2.36 -18.41 -1.71
C PRO A 142 -2.93 -18.18 -0.30
N VAL A 143 -2.24 -17.37 0.50
CA VAL A 143 -2.77 -16.87 1.78
C VAL A 143 -3.54 -15.59 1.50
N ILE A 144 -4.85 -15.64 1.63
CA ILE A 144 -5.77 -14.58 1.22
C ILE A 144 -6.44 -13.97 2.45
N GLU A 145 -6.26 -12.67 2.63
CA GLU A 145 -7.11 -11.84 3.48
C GLU A 145 -8.19 -11.18 2.60
N MET A 146 -9.44 -11.47 2.90
CA MET A 146 -10.61 -11.05 2.15
C MET A 146 -11.49 -10.13 2.99
N THR A 147 -12.00 -9.06 2.36
CA THR A 147 -12.97 -8.14 2.98
C THR A 147 -14.08 -7.78 2.00
N ILE A 148 -15.28 -7.52 2.51
CA ILE A 148 -16.46 -7.16 1.70
C ILE A 148 -16.98 -5.77 2.13
N PRO A 149 -16.28 -4.68 1.79
CA PRO A 149 -16.62 -3.34 2.28
C PRO A 149 -18.02 -2.88 1.87
N SER A 150 -18.55 -3.38 0.75
CA SER A 150 -19.88 -3.01 0.23
C SER A 150 -21.05 -3.42 1.15
N ILE A 151 -20.80 -4.31 2.12
CA ILE A 151 -21.79 -4.66 3.16
C ILE A 151 -21.96 -3.52 4.17
N LEU A 152 -20.87 -2.83 4.49
CA LEU A 152 -20.86 -1.71 5.43
C LEU A 152 -21.16 -0.38 4.74
N ASP A 153 -20.65 -0.20 3.52
CA ASP A 153 -20.83 1.00 2.72
C ASP A 153 -21.55 0.66 1.40
N LYS A 154 -22.85 0.92 1.34
CA LYS A 154 -23.67 0.65 0.14
C LYS A 154 -23.42 1.65 -0.99
N THR A 155 -22.61 2.69 -0.78
CA THR A 155 -22.36 3.72 -1.81
C THR A 155 -21.30 3.30 -2.83
N ILE A 156 -20.52 2.26 -2.51
CA ILE A 156 -19.41 1.80 -3.37
C ILE A 156 -19.79 0.67 -4.34
N SER A 157 -21.05 0.23 -4.35
CA SER A 157 -21.54 -0.76 -5.32
C SER A 157 -23.01 -0.53 -5.70
N PRO A 158 -23.43 -0.92 -6.92
CA PRO A 158 -24.85 -0.93 -7.28
C PRO A 158 -25.69 -1.89 -6.42
N PRO A 159 -27.02 -1.69 -6.31
CA PRO A 159 -27.90 -2.61 -5.59
C PRO A 159 -27.77 -4.05 -6.08
N GLY A 160 -27.62 -4.99 -5.14
CA GLY A 160 -27.44 -6.42 -5.44
C GLY A 160 -26.06 -6.80 -5.99
N LYS A 161 -25.12 -5.86 -6.08
CA LYS A 161 -23.73 -6.12 -6.46
C LYS A 161 -22.82 -5.82 -5.29
N HIS A 162 -21.69 -6.51 -5.22
CA HIS A 162 -20.74 -6.36 -4.12
C HIS A 162 -19.32 -6.16 -4.62
N VAL A 163 -18.55 -5.39 -3.86
CA VAL A 163 -17.10 -5.26 -4.00
C VAL A 163 -16.43 -6.08 -2.92
N ILE A 164 -15.49 -6.91 -3.35
CA ILE A 164 -14.65 -7.76 -2.50
C ILE A 164 -13.20 -7.36 -2.74
N ASN A 165 -12.45 -7.13 -1.67
CA ASN A 165 -11.01 -6.90 -1.76
C ASN A 165 -10.27 -8.12 -1.24
N LEU A 166 -9.32 -8.60 -2.02
CA LEU A 166 -8.40 -9.67 -1.68
C LEU A 166 -7.00 -9.08 -1.51
N PHE A 167 -6.38 -9.32 -0.36
CA PHE A 167 -4.97 -9.08 -0.10
C PHE A 167 -4.27 -10.42 0.00
N ILE A 168 -3.43 -10.72 -0.98
CA ILE A 168 -2.76 -12.01 -1.12
C ILE A 168 -1.31 -11.84 -0.71
N GLN A 169 -0.87 -12.63 0.26
CA GLN A 169 0.51 -12.64 0.74
C GLN A 169 1.38 -13.60 -0.08
N TYR A 170 2.70 -13.44 0.02
CA TYR A 170 3.70 -14.32 -0.58
C TYR A 170 3.64 -14.34 -2.12
N THR A 171 3.55 -13.15 -2.71
CA THR A 171 3.63 -12.89 -4.15
C THR A 171 4.89 -12.09 -4.48
N PRO A 172 5.99 -12.73 -4.93
CA PRO A 172 7.24 -12.05 -5.22
C PRO A 172 7.10 -10.93 -6.25
N TYR A 173 7.93 -9.89 -6.10
CA TYR A 173 7.98 -8.77 -7.03
C TYR A 173 8.37 -9.21 -8.46
N ASN A 174 9.41 -10.04 -8.56
CA ASN A 174 9.86 -10.65 -9.81
C ASN A 174 9.68 -12.18 -9.70
N PRO A 175 8.55 -12.74 -10.19
CA PRO A 175 8.35 -14.17 -10.14
C PRO A 175 9.34 -14.89 -11.07
N SER A 176 9.91 -16.00 -10.60
CA SER A 176 10.92 -16.77 -11.36
C SER A 176 10.34 -17.58 -12.51
N ASN A 177 9.02 -17.82 -12.51
CA ASN A 177 8.30 -18.65 -13.48
C ASN A 177 7.38 -17.86 -14.42
N GLY A 178 7.48 -16.52 -14.46
CA GLY A 178 6.62 -15.69 -15.30
C GLY A 178 6.89 -14.21 -15.13
N ASN A 179 5.95 -13.38 -15.55
CA ASN A 179 6.04 -11.93 -15.41
C ASN A 179 4.65 -11.34 -15.11
N TRP A 180 4.57 -10.40 -14.17
CA TRP A 180 3.35 -9.67 -13.86
C TRP A 180 2.84 -8.75 -14.98
N ASP A 181 3.68 -8.43 -15.97
CA ASP A 181 3.25 -7.69 -17.17
C ASP A 181 2.52 -8.59 -18.19
N ASP A 182 2.62 -9.92 -18.06
CA ASP A 182 1.93 -10.87 -18.94
C ASP A 182 0.46 -11.04 -18.48
N PRO A 183 -0.53 -10.63 -19.29
CA PRO A 183 -1.95 -10.76 -18.94
C PRO A 183 -2.37 -12.20 -18.64
N VAL A 184 -1.81 -13.18 -19.35
CA VAL A 184 -2.14 -14.60 -19.15
C VAL A 184 -1.63 -15.09 -17.80
N TYR A 185 -0.42 -14.66 -17.42
CA TYR A 185 0.15 -14.99 -16.13
C TYR A 185 -0.68 -14.40 -14.98
N ARG A 186 -1.07 -13.12 -15.09
CA ARG A 186 -1.95 -12.45 -14.10
C ARG A 186 -3.28 -13.16 -13.95
N GLU A 187 -3.94 -13.46 -15.07
CA GLU A 187 -5.22 -14.16 -15.10
C GLU A 187 -5.11 -15.55 -14.45
N SER A 188 -4.04 -16.29 -14.75
CA SER A 188 -3.79 -17.60 -14.15
C SER A 188 -3.66 -17.54 -12.62
N PHE A 189 -3.04 -16.48 -12.10
CA PHE A 189 -2.89 -16.27 -10.66
C PHE A 189 -4.20 -15.82 -10.01
N ALA A 190 -4.95 -14.92 -10.64
CA ALA A 190 -6.28 -14.52 -10.17
C ALA A 190 -7.23 -15.72 -10.11
N GLN A 191 -7.25 -16.56 -11.15
CA GLN A 191 -8.05 -17.78 -11.18
C GLN A 191 -7.64 -18.77 -10.09
N ARG A 192 -6.34 -18.89 -9.79
CA ARG A 192 -5.87 -19.70 -8.64
C ARG A 192 -6.47 -19.22 -7.33
N CYS A 193 -6.51 -17.91 -7.11
CA CYS A 193 -7.13 -17.32 -5.91
C CYS A 193 -8.65 -17.59 -5.88
N PHE A 194 -9.34 -17.44 -7.01
CA PHE A 194 -10.79 -17.67 -7.09
C PHE A 194 -11.16 -19.14 -6.91
N ASN A 195 -10.38 -20.06 -7.48
CA ASN A 195 -10.55 -21.49 -7.29
C ASN A 195 -10.36 -21.89 -5.83
N LEU A 196 -9.36 -21.29 -5.15
CA LEU A 196 -9.18 -21.51 -3.72
C LEU A 196 -10.40 -21.02 -2.94
N ILE A 197 -10.94 -19.84 -3.24
CA ILE A 197 -12.16 -19.32 -2.58
C ILE A 197 -13.36 -20.24 -2.85
N ASP A 198 -13.50 -20.80 -4.06
CA ASP A 198 -14.57 -21.75 -4.40
C ASP A 198 -14.55 -23.01 -3.53
N GLU A 199 -13.39 -23.46 -3.02
CA GLU A 199 -13.31 -24.58 -2.06
C GLU A 199 -14.08 -24.27 -0.76
N TYR A 200 -14.15 -22.99 -0.36
CA TYR A 200 -14.81 -22.54 0.88
C TYR A 200 -16.21 -21.98 0.62
N ALA A 201 -16.42 -21.37 -0.55
CA ALA A 201 -17.68 -20.75 -0.98
C ALA A 201 -17.97 -21.10 -2.45
N PRO A 202 -18.53 -22.29 -2.73
CA PRO A 202 -18.72 -22.75 -4.09
C PRO A 202 -19.56 -21.84 -4.97
N GLY A 203 -19.08 -21.61 -6.19
CA GLY A 203 -19.73 -20.74 -7.16
C GLY A 203 -19.45 -19.26 -6.92
N PHE A 204 -18.40 -18.95 -6.16
CA PHE A 204 -17.82 -17.61 -6.05
C PHE A 204 -17.24 -17.18 -7.39
N SER A 205 -16.42 -18.01 -8.06
CA SER A 205 -15.83 -17.64 -9.36
C SER A 205 -16.89 -17.31 -10.42
N LEU A 206 -18.00 -18.05 -10.42
CA LEU A 206 -19.15 -17.81 -11.31
C LEU A 206 -19.89 -16.49 -11.03
N SER A 207 -19.74 -15.93 -9.83
CA SER A 207 -20.33 -14.64 -9.45
C SER A 207 -19.51 -13.43 -9.90
N VAL A 208 -18.26 -13.66 -10.31
CA VAL A 208 -17.33 -12.59 -10.68
C VAL A 208 -17.79 -11.93 -11.99
N ILE A 209 -18.07 -10.63 -11.91
CA ILE A 209 -18.42 -9.78 -13.05
C ILE A 209 -17.14 -9.25 -13.72
N GLY A 210 -16.15 -8.94 -12.90
CA GLY A 210 -14.86 -8.42 -13.31
C GLY A 210 -13.96 -8.22 -12.11
N TYR A 211 -12.67 -8.07 -12.37
CA TYR A 211 -11.69 -7.79 -11.33
C TYR A 211 -10.61 -6.84 -11.86
N ASP A 212 -9.98 -6.17 -10.91
CA ASP A 212 -8.78 -5.37 -11.11
C ASP A 212 -7.70 -5.91 -10.17
N MET A 213 -6.48 -6.03 -10.67
CA MET A 213 -5.36 -6.63 -9.96
C MET A 213 -4.23 -5.62 -9.88
N LEU A 214 -3.65 -5.46 -8.70
CA LEU A 214 -2.48 -4.65 -8.43
C LEU A 214 -1.40 -5.57 -7.86
N THR A 215 -0.46 -5.97 -8.70
CA THR A 215 0.72 -6.78 -8.33
C THR A 215 1.76 -5.91 -7.61
N PRO A 216 2.84 -6.46 -7.03
CA PRO A 216 3.84 -5.65 -6.36
C PRO A 216 4.44 -4.53 -7.25
N PRO A 217 4.78 -4.76 -8.54
CA PRO A 217 5.20 -3.68 -9.43
C PRO A 217 4.11 -2.61 -9.69
N ASP A 218 2.84 -3.02 -9.75
CA ASP A 218 1.72 -2.07 -9.93
C ASP A 218 1.53 -1.21 -8.69
N LEU A 219 1.59 -1.81 -7.50
CA LEU A 219 1.52 -1.09 -6.22
C LEU A 219 2.69 -0.11 -6.11
N GLU A 220 3.90 -0.50 -6.52
CA GLU A 220 5.02 0.42 -6.58
C GLU A 220 4.72 1.63 -7.48
N ARG A 221 4.21 1.38 -8.69
CA ARG A 221 3.96 2.42 -9.70
C ARG A 221 2.82 3.36 -9.32
N GLU A 222 1.69 2.83 -8.89
CA GLU A 222 0.44 3.60 -8.67
C GLU A 222 0.44 4.37 -7.35
N ILE A 223 1.00 3.77 -6.30
CA ILE A 223 0.94 4.33 -4.94
C ILE A 223 2.33 4.64 -4.37
N GLY A 224 3.39 4.53 -5.18
CA GLY A 224 4.76 4.84 -4.79
C GLY A 224 5.32 3.85 -3.76
N LEU A 225 4.74 2.66 -3.64
CA LEU A 225 5.11 1.63 -2.67
C LEU A 225 6.34 0.84 -3.15
N THR A 226 7.48 1.51 -3.25
CA THR A 226 8.80 0.85 -3.31
C THR A 226 9.14 0.38 -1.89
N GLY A 227 8.43 -0.62 -1.34
CA GLY A 227 8.35 -0.77 0.13
C GLY A 227 8.16 0.60 0.81
N LEU A 228 8.63 0.81 2.04
CA LEU A 228 8.13 1.90 2.89
C LEU A 228 9.20 2.87 3.46
N TYR A 229 8.77 4.12 3.81
CA TYR A 229 9.23 5.06 4.91
C TYR A 229 9.64 6.52 4.52
N LEU A 230 9.19 7.66 5.06
CA LEU A 230 9.14 8.17 6.45
C LEU A 230 8.21 9.41 6.51
N CYS A 231 7.76 9.85 7.70
CA CYS A 231 6.46 10.52 8.03
C CYS A 231 5.21 9.65 7.81
N GLY A 232 5.29 8.69 6.89
CA GLY A 232 4.29 7.64 6.67
C GLY A 232 4.40 6.52 7.70
N SER A 233 3.77 5.37 7.45
CA SER A 233 3.52 4.24 8.37
C SER A 233 4.77 3.58 8.97
N GLY A 234 5.72 4.32 9.54
CA GLY A 234 7.07 3.89 9.35
C GLY A 234 8.28 4.80 9.46
N ALA A 235 8.01 6.06 9.76
CA ALA A 235 8.80 6.57 10.87
C ALA A 235 8.50 5.76 12.14
N HIS A 236 9.38 5.88 13.14
CA HIS A 236 9.08 5.41 14.49
C HIS A 236 7.70 5.93 14.97
N PRO A 237 6.84 5.08 15.58
CA PRO A 237 7.12 3.76 16.16
C PRO A 237 6.86 2.52 15.29
N GLY A 238 6.37 2.66 14.04
CA GLY A 238 6.19 1.52 13.14
C GLY A 238 5.02 1.61 12.15
N GLY A 239 4.71 0.45 11.55
CA GLY A 239 3.68 0.15 10.55
C GLY A 239 2.23 0.51 10.87
N GLY A 240 1.44 0.85 9.86
CA GLY A 240 -0.03 0.90 9.93
C GLY A 240 -0.65 2.31 9.98
N VAL A 241 -2.00 2.34 10.00
CA VAL A 241 -2.82 3.57 9.98
C VAL A 241 -2.98 4.12 11.40
N MET A 242 -1.86 4.38 12.10
CA MET A 242 -1.85 4.81 13.49
C MET A 242 -1.63 6.31 13.70
N GLY A 243 -1.16 7.04 12.67
CA GLY A 243 -0.89 8.48 12.72
C GLY A 243 0.28 8.92 13.63
N ALA A 244 0.90 8.01 14.40
CA ALA A 244 2.00 8.31 15.31
C ALA A 244 3.27 8.87 14.61
N PRO A 245 3.70 8.36 13.44
CA PRO A 245 4.80 8.95 12.67
C PRO A 245 4.61 10.44 12.35
N GLY A 246 3.46 10.80 11.80
CA GLY A 246 3.12 12.19 11.49
C GLY A 246 3.05 13.07 12.74
N ARG A 247 2.51 12.54 13.86
CA ARG A 247 2.49 13.24 15.15
C ARG A 247 3.90 13.52 15.68
N ASN A 248 4.82 12.56 15.57
CA ASN A 248 6.20 12.71 16.03
C ASN A 248 6.94 13.77 15.20
N ALA A 249 6.79 13.73 13.88
CA ALA A 249 7.36 14.73 12.98
C ALA A 249 6.83 16.15 13.29
N ALA A 250 5.52 16.29 13.48
CA ALA A 250 4.91 17.57 13.81
C ALA A 250 5.43 18.16 15.13
N LYS A 251 5.64 17.33 16.16
CA LYS A 251 6.20 17.79 17.45
C LYS A 251 7.62 18.34 17.30
N LEU A 252 8.50 17.63 16.59
CA LEU A 252 9.87 18.07 16.35
C LEU A 252 9.91 19.41 15.59
N VAL A 253 9.09 19.54 14.54
CA VAL A 253 8.98 20.80 13.78
C VAL A 253 8.55 21.96 14.68
N LEU A 254 7.54 21.74 15.55
CA LEU A 254 7.08 22.78 16.48
C LEU A 254 8.17 23.17 17.51
N GLU A 255 8.97 22.21 17.99
CA GLU A 255 10.11 22.49 18.87
C GLU A 255 11.18 23.33 18.18
N ASP A 256 11.50 23.03 16.92
CA ASP A 256 12.48 23.78 16.15
C ASP A 256 12.00 25.18 15.78
N PHE A 257 10.69 25.35 15.51
CA PHE A 257 10.09 26.69 15.36
C PHE A 257 10.21 27.52 16.64
N LYS A 258 9.94 26.92 17.81
CA LYS A 258 10.10 27.61 19.10
C LYS A 258 11.54 28.02 19.37
N LYS A 259 12.52 27.18 19.03
CA LYS A 259 13.95 27.51 19.16
C LYS A 259 14.39 28.66 18.25
N LYS A 260 13.76 28.84 17.08
CA LYS A 260 14.08 29.93 16.14
C LYS A 260 13.42 31.27 16.51
N MET A 261 12.38 31.25 17.34
CA MET A 261 11.66 32.44 17.78
C MET A 261 12.21 33.05 19.08
N ASN A 262 13.01 32.29 19.83
CA ASN A 262 13.72 32.73 21.04
C ASN A 262 15.17 33.08 20.69
#